data_AF-G3MQ06-F1
#
_entry.id   AF-G3MQ06-F1
#
_cell.length_a   1.000
_cell.length_b   1.000
_cell.length_c   1.000
_cell.angle_alpha   90.00
_cell.angle_beta   90.00
_cell.angle_gamma   90.00
#
_symmetry.space_group_name_H-M   'P 1'
#
loop_
_entity.id
_entity.type
_entity.pdbx_description
1 polymer ?
#
loop_
_entity_poly.entity_id
_entity_poly.type
_entity_poly.pdbx_seq_one_letter_code
_entity_poly.pdbx_strand_id
1 'polypeptide(L)'
;MNRKVESAIAVYRRRKEVKARKKPARAPASRYPEVQPEKHRRRKRSSSLHEKNAKIKKQEECAVYDSLNGCTSDTYESQETQPIVSGGSERAAERCFDWLIQPVERDRFFRELWEQKPMLLRRHQRDFYQGLMSCEQLDRILRERSLFFTENIDLTTYEGGKRETHNPDGRAHAAVVWDAFQKGCSVRLLNPQTYSRAVWRLCSMLQEFFGSFVGANLYLTPAGSQGFAPHYDDIEAFVVQLEGRKCWRLYAPRDPSEELPRFSSGNFGPDEVGNPILEAVLEPGDLLYFPRGIIHQAYTPEDVHSLHLTLSTCQRNTWGDLFEKMIPRAVQLAIEEDVEYRKSLPRGYLNYMGIANSEVASDAREAFLEKVSHLVRKLVNYCPVDAAVDQCGKAHLHEALPPLLSQEERSRSVHSGERWQYGQVVDVQELDPDTHVRLARRNAVRLVVEEEEVRLYHSFDNSRRYKGREPQWIVLEEDQAPAVEALLHAYPGYLKVDDLPLDNPVDRLELASLLYDKGLLISKLPLEISDD
;
A
#
# COMPACT_ATOMS: atom_id res chain seq x y z
N MET A 1 -1.36 -15.18 28.67
CA MET A 1 -2.06 -14.95 27.39
C MET A 1 -2.41 -16.30 26.80
N ASN A 2 -3.63 -16.78 27.01
CA ASN A 2 -4.20 -17.93 26.31
C ASN A 2 -5.68 -17.59 26.10
N ARG A 3 -5.95 -16.61 25.22
CA ARG A 3 -7.29 -16.39 24.69
C ARG A 3 -7.33 -17.08 23.34
N LYS A 4 -8.30 -17.97 23.16
CA LYS A 4 -8.62 -18.56 21.86
C LYS A 4 -8.75 -17.43 20.85
N VAL A 5 -8.11 -17.56 19.69
CA VAL A 5 -8.38 -16.70 18.53
C VAL A 5 -9.89 -16.81 18.26
N GLU A 6 -10.63 -15.74 18.53
CA GLU A 6 -12.07 -15.69 18.29
C GLU A 6 -12.30 -15.28 16.83
N SER A 7 -13.11 -16.03 16.08
CA SER A 7 -13.45 -15.68 14.70
C SER A 7 -14.28 -14.39 14.63
N ALA A 8 -14.33 -13.74 13.46
CA ALA A 8 -15.10 -12.49 13.29
C ALA A 8 -16.57 -12.67 13.70
N ILE A 9 -17.11 -13.86 13.44
CA ILE A 9 -18.47 -14.26 13.81
C ILE A 9 -18.66 -14.37 15.32
N ALA A 10 -17.67 -14.94 16.04
CA ALA A 10 -17.74 -15.01 17.50
C ALA A 10 -17.75 -13.61 18.13
N VAL A 11 -16.95 -12.69 17.60
CA VAL A 11 -16.93 -11.27 18.01
C VAL A 11 -18.28 -10.60 17.72
N TYR A 12 -18.84 -10.81 16.52
CA TYR A 12 -20.13 -10.27 16.11
C TYR A 12 -21.30 -10.77 16.98
N ARG A 13 -21.44 -12.09 17.14
CA ARG A 13 -22.49 -12.74 17.94
C ARG A 13 -22.47 -12.26 19.38
N ARG A 14 -21.28 -12.17 19.99
CA ARG A 14 -21.13 -11.62 21.35
C ARG A 14 -21.63 -10.17 21.44
N ARG A 15 -21.28 -9.31 20.48
CA ARG A 15 -21.76 -7.91 20.46
C ARG A 15 -23.29 -7.84 20.34
N LYS A 16 -23.88 -8.66 19.49
CA LYS A 16 -25.34 -8.76 19.29
C LYS A 16 -26.05 -9.23 20.56
N GLU A 17 -25.53 -10.24 21.25
CA GLU A 17 -26.07 -10.74 22.53
C GLU A 17 -26.00 -9.70 23.66
N VAL A 18 -24.88 -8.97 23.78
CA VAL A 18 -24.71 -7.91 24.78
C VAL A 18 -25.71 -6.76 24.55
N LYS A 19 -26.03 -6.45 23.29
CA LYS A 19 -26.98 -5.39 22.91
C LYS A 19 -28.44 -5.85 22.97
N ALA A 20 -28.74 -7.12 22.66
CA ALA A 20 -30.08 -7.70 22.81
C ALA A 20 -30.56 -7.64 24.27
N ARG A 21 -29.61 -7.74 25.22
CA ARG A 21 -29.87 -7.52 26.65
C ARG A 21 -30.10 -6.04 27.04
N LYS A 22 -29.89 -5.08 26.11
CA LYS A 22 -29.90 -3.62 26.37
C LYS A 22 -30.96 -2.81 25.59
N LYS A 23 -31.87 -3.39 24.79
CA LYS A 23 -32.86 -2.59 24.02
C LYS A 23 -34.10 -2.18 24.86
N PRO A 24 -34.46 -0.88 24.94
CA PRO A 24 -35.80 -0.42 25.28
C PRO A 24 -36.68 -0.25 24.02
N ALA A 25 -38.00 -0.18 24.22
CA ALA A 25 -39.05 -0.20 23.18
C ALA A 25 -39.00 0.98 22.18
N ARG A 26 -39.35 0.69 20.91
CA ARG A 26 -39.37 1.61 19.74
C ARG A 26 -40.57 2.57 19.74
N ALA A 27 -40.35 3.78 19.21
CA ALA A 27 -41.39 4.72 18.74
C ALA A 27 -41.31 4.92 17.20
N PRO A 28 -42.40 5.34 16.51
CA PRO A 28 -42.57 5.16 15.06
C PRO A 28 -42.14 6.35 14.18
N ALA A 29 -41.92 6.04 12.91
CA ALA A 29 -41.28 6.84 11.85
C ALA A 29 -42.18 7.91 11.19
N SER A 30 -41.56 8.98 10.69
CA SER A 30 -42.17 9.97 9.79
C SER A 30 -41.62 9.86 8.35
N ARG A 31 -42.51 10.05 7.37
CA ARG A 31 -42.31 9.95 5.92
C ARG A 31 -42.03 11.33 5.31
N TYR A 32 -41.12 11.39 4.33
CA TYR A 32 -41.12 12.42 3.27
C TYR A 32 -40.71 11.80 1.91
N PRO A 33 -41.16 12.35 0.77
CA PRO A 33 -41.14 11.67 -0.54
C PRO A 33 -40.00 12.09 -1.48
N GLU A 34 -39.69 11.18 -2.40
CA GLU A 34 -38.67 11.25 -3.46
C GLU A 34 -39.05 12.17 -4.64
N VAL A 35 -38.02 12.72 -5.30
CA VAL A 35 -38.09 13.46 -6.58
C VAL A 35 -37.17 12.77 -7.59
N GLN A 36 -37.72 12.40 -8.76
CA GLN A 36 -36.99 11.84 -9.91
C GLN A 36 -36.45 12.95 -10.84
N PRO A 37 -35.30 12.77 -11.51
CA PRO A 37 -34.90 13.61 -12.64
C PRO A 37 -34.97 12.90 -14.02
N GLU A 38 -35.25 13.72 -15.03
CA GLU A 38 -35.50 13.39 -16.43
C GLU A 38 -34.26 12.98 -17.26
N LYS A 39 -34.57 12.28 -18.37
CA LYS A 39 -33.66 11.75 -19.39
C LYS A 39 -33.21 12.82 -20.40
N HIS A 40 -31.93 12.85 -20.75
CA HIS A 40 -31.42 13.59 -21.91
C HIS A 40 -30.70 12.71 -22.94
N ARG A 41 -31.08 12.94 -24.21
CA ARG A 41 -30.74 12.22 -25.44
C ARG A 41 -29.27 12.42 -25.85
N ARG A 42 -28.58 11.33 -26.19
CA ARG A 42 -27.26 11.31 -26.87
C ARG A 42 -27.42 11.42 -28.39
N ARG A 43 -26.58 12.25 -29.04
CA ARG A 43 -26.33 12.28 -30.49
C ARG A 43 -24.98 11.60 -30.80
N LYS A 44 -24.99 10.64 -31.74
CA LYS A 44 -23.83 9.96 -32.32
C LYS A 44 -23.17 10.82 -33.41
N ARG A 45 -21.83 10.78 -33.52
CA ARG A 45 -21.10 10.89 -34.80
C ARG A 45 -19.81 10.06 -34.76
N SER A 46 -19.50 9.53 -35.93
CA SER A 46 -18.60 8.43 -36.31
C SER A 46 -17.12 8.81 -36.44
N SER A 47 -16.22 7.83 -36.26
CA SER A 47 -14.83 7.85 -36.76
C SER A 47 -14.54 6.57 -37.55
N SER A 48 -13.63 6.69 -38.53
CA SER A 48 -13.11 5.58 -39.33
C SER A 48 -11.61 5.44 -39.12
N LEU A 49 -11.13 4.21 -39.15
CA LEU A 49 -9.75 3.73 -38.99
C LEU A 49 -9.23 3.20 -40.32
N HIS A 50 -7.90 3.18 -40.52
CA HIS A 50 -7.03 2.19 -41.22
C HIS A 50 -5.72 2.90 -41.66
N GLU A 51 -4.50 2.34 -41.70
CA GLU A 51 -3.89 1.05 -41.35
C GLU A 51 -2.36 1.12 -41.70
N LYS A 52 -1.57 0.12 -41.24
CA LYS A 52 -0.32 -0.47 -41.80
C LYS A 52 1.10 0.00 -41.38
N ASN A 53 1.81 -0.94 -40.70
CA ASN A 53 3.05 -1.71 -41.05
C ASN A 53 4.30 -0.96 -41.60
N ALA A 54 5.58 -1.30 -41.33
CA ALA A 54 6.31 -2.33 -40.55
C ALA A 54 7.86 -2.05 -40.60
N LYS A 55 8.67 -2.91 -39.90
CA LYS A 55 10.12 -3.27 -40.09
C LYS A 55 11.19 -2.31 -39.47
N ILE A 56 12.29 -2.70 -38.77
CA ILE A 56 13.15 -3.92 -38.70
C ILE A 56 14.16 -3.87 -37.48
N LYS A 57 14.44 -5.05 -36.84
CA LYS A 57 15.68 -5.61 -36.14
C LYS A 57 16.40 -4.79 -35.03
N LYS A 58 17.00 -5.32 -33.93
CA LYS A 58 17.61 -6.63 -33.56
C LYS A 58 17.94 -6.65 -32.02
N GLN A 59 18.19 -7.85 -31.46
CA GLN A 59 19.00 -8.23 -30.26
C GLN A 59 18.30 -8.77 -28.99
N GLU A 60 18.78 -9.94 -28.59
CA GLU A 60 18.43 -10.81 -27.47
C GLU A 60 19.38 -10.56 -26.29
N GLU A 61 18.83 -10.50 -25.07
CA GLU A 61 19.35 -11.11 -23.83
C GLU A 61 18.45 -10.71 -22.63
N CYS A 62 18.18 -11.65 -21.72
CA CYS A 62 17.42 -11.55 -20.44
C CYS A 62 15.87 -11.51 -20.46
N ALA A 63 15.25 -12.70 -20.39
CA ALA A 63 13.81 -12.88 -20.19
C ALA A 63 13.42 -12.81 -18.70
N VAL A 64 13.27 -11.60 -18.14
CA VAL A 64 12.58 -11.36 -16.83
C VAL A 64 11.79 -10.05 -16.83
N TYR A 65 11.20 -9.60 -17.95
CA TYR A 65 10.28 -8.44 -17.93
C TYR A 65 9.23 -8.60 -19.04
N ASP A 66 7.99 -8.92 -18.67
CA ASP A 66 6.84 -9.22 -19.56
C ASP A 66 6.88 -8.43 -20.88
N SER A 67 7.10 -9.15 -21.98
CA SER A 67 7.29 -8.61 -23.32
C SER A 67 6.06 -7.82 -23.81
N LEU A 68 6.22 -6.49 -23.77
CA LEU A 68 5.66 -5.39 -24.57
C LEU A 68 4.49 -5.66 -25.52
N ASN A 69 3.58 -4.66 -25.57
CA ASN A 69 2.82 -4.21 -26.76
C ASN A 69 2.83 -5.19 -27.95
N GLY A 70 1.67 -5.82 -28.17
CA GLY A 70 1.50 -7.01 -28.99
C GLY A 70 2.24 -7.10 -30.32
N CYS A 71 2.71 -8.31 -30.63
CA CYS A 71 2.53 -8.92 -31.93
C CYS A 71 2.71 -10.45 -31.83
N THR A 72 1.84 -11.17 -32.51
CA THR A 72 1.63 -12.62 -32.52
C THR A 72 2.61 -13.39 -33.41
N SER A 73 3.00 -14.62 -33.04
CA SER A 73 2.66 -15.86 -33.77
C SER A 73 3.51 -17.06 -33.37
N ASP A 74 2.85 -18.21 -33.39
CA ASP A 74 3.27 -19.53 -32.92
C ASP A 74 4.32 -20.23 -33.80
N THR A 75 5.21 -21.01 -33.17
CA THR A 75 5.38 -22.48 -33.36
C THR A 75 6.73 -22.93 -32.77
N TYR A 76 6.69 -23.96 -31.91
CA TYR A 76 7.52 -25.19 -31.87
C TYR A 76 7.53 -25.82 -30.46
N GLU A 77 7.48 -27.15 -30.46
CA GLU A 77 7.00 -28.04 -29.39
C GLU A 77 7.98 -28.29 -28.21
N SER A 78 7.35 -28.28 -27.03
CA SER A 78 7.53 -29.14 -25.84
C SER A 78 8.94 -29.46 -25.31
N GLN A 79 9.38 -28.67 -24.32
CA GLN A 79 10.00 -29.18 -23.10
C GLN A 79 9.44 -28.41 -21.89
N GLU A 80 8.85 -29.12 -20.93
CA GLU A 80 8.06 -28.59 -19.81
C GLU A 80 8.84 -27.60 -18.92
N THR A 81 8.54 -26.31 -19.05
CA THR A 81 8.95 -25.27 -18.10
C THR A 81 7.95 -25.21 -16.94
N GLN A 82 8.42 -25.45 -15.70
CA GLN A 82 7.57 -25.34 -14.51
C GLN A 82 7.16 -23.88 -14.23
N PRO A 83 5.89 -23.58 -13.88
CA PRO A 83 5.41 -22.21 -13.71
C PRO A 83 6.03 -21.50 -12.50
N ILE A 84 6.39 -20.23 -12.69
CA ILE A 84 7.05 -19.34 -11.71
C ILE A 84 6.16 -19.00 -10.49
N VAL A 85 4.86 -19.35 -10.51
CA VAL A 85 3.88 -19.10 -9.43
C VAL A 85 3.59 -20.34 -8.56
N SER A 86 4.56 -21.23 -8.38
CA SER A 86 4.43 -22.32 -7.41
C SER A 86 4.48 -21.76 -5.97
N GLY A 87 3.36 -21.31 -5.40
CA GLY A 87 3.26 -20.86 -3.99
C GLY A 87 2.51 -19.55 -3.71
N GLY A 88 1.77 -18.99 -4.67
CA GLY A 88 0.96 -17.78 -4.44
C GLY A 88 1.72 -16.45 -4.55
N SER A 89 0.97 -15.34 -4.49
CA SER A 89 1.50 -13.97 -4.58
C SER A 89 2.42 -13.59 -3.43
N GLU A 90 2.22 -14.13 -2.22
CA GLU A 90 3.10 -13.89 -1.07
C GLU A 90 4.53 -14.35 -1.36
N ARG A 91 4.70 -15.54 -1.93
CA ARG A 91 6.01 -16.04 -2.34
C ARG A 91 6.62 -15.22 -3.49
N ALA A 92 5.79 -14.70 -4.39
CA ALA A 92 6.27 -13.80 -5.44
C ALA A 92 6.71 -12.44 -4.87
N ALA A 93 6.04 -11.94 -3.83
CA ALA A 93 6.39 -10.72 -3.11
C ALA A 93 7.70 -10.87 -2.36
N GLU A 94 7.88 -12.00 -1.68
CA GLU A 94 9.14 -12.43 -1.08
C GLU A 94 10.29 -12.45 -2.08
N ARG A 95 10.13 -13.13 -3.22
CA ARG A 95 11.14 -13.17 -4.29
C ARG A 95 11.44 -11.79 -4.87
N CYS A 96 10.44 -10.92 -4.97
CA CYS A 96 10.61 -9.54 -5.41
C CYS A 96 11.51 -8.75 -4.45
N PHE A 97 11.27 -8.90 -3.13
CA PHE A 97 12.13 -8.28 -2.13
C PHE A 97 13.54 -8.88 -2.12
N ASP A 98 13.67 -10.21 -2.20
CA ASP A 98 14.97 -10.89 -2.28
C ASP A 98 15.77 -10.40 -3.49
N TRP A 99 15.12 -10.26 -4.66
CA TRP A 99 15.73 -9.66 -5.85
C TRP A 99 16.20 -8.22 -5.61
N LEU A 100 15.39 -7.41 -4.92
CA LEU A 100 15.72 -6.00 -4.65
C LEU A 100 17.01 -5.87 -3.82
N ILE A 101 17.22 -6.75 -2.83
CA ILE A 101 18.33 -6.65 -1.87
C ILE A 101 19.48 -7.67 -2.10
N GLN A 102 19.39 -8.53 -3.12
CA GLN A 102 20.44 -9.52 -3.37
C GLN A 102 21.84 -8.87 -3.50
N PRO A 103 22.92 -9.50 -3.03
CA PRO A 103 22.99 -10.85 -2.46
C PRO A 103 22.70 -10.90 -0.94
N VAL A 104 22.20 -9.82 -0.33
CA VAL A 104 21.89 -9.83 1.10
C VAL A 104 20.69 -10.75 1.35
N GLU A 105 20.88 -11.72 2.24
CA GLU A 105 19.80 -12.58 2.69
C GLU A 105 18.74 -11.79 3.46
N ARG A 106 17.48 -12.02 3.12
CA ARG A 106 16.33 -11.34 3.73
C ARG A 106 16.33 -11.40 5.26
N ASP A 107 16.55 -12.58 5.84
CA ASP A 107 16.55 -12.75 7.30
C ASP A 107 17.67 -11.96 7.97
N ARG A 108 18.82 -11.87 7.30
CA ARG A 108 19.93 -11.05 7.76
C ARG A 108 19.58 -9.57 7.69
N PHE A 109 18.96 -9.12 6.59
CA PHE A 109 18.52 -7.74 6.44
C PHE A 109 17.59 -7.31 7.60
N PHE A 110 16.54 -8.08 7.89
CA PHE A 110 15.60 -7.72 8.95
C PHE A 110 16.18 -7.81 10.36
N ARG A 111 17.10 -8.75 10.59
CA ARG A 111 17.72 -8.90 11.92
C ARG A 111 18.77 -7.83 12.21
N GLU A 112 19.56 -7.43 11.21
CA GLU A 112 20.78 -6.64 11.42
C GLU A 112 20.72 -5.22 10.86
N LEU A 113 19.83 -4.94 9.89
CA LEU A 113 19.84 -3.69 9.12
C LEU A 113 18.54 -2.89 9.26
N TRP A 114 17.39 -3.57 9.10
CA TRP A 114 16.08 -2.95 9.16
C TRP A 114 15.88 -2.17 10.47
N GLU A 115 15.45 -0.90 10.36
CA GLU A 115 15.24 0.04 11.46
C GLU A 115 16.49 0.28 12.35
N GLN A 116 17.68 -0.12 11.90
CA GLN A 116 18.91 -0.05 12.72
C GLN A 116 20.05 0.70 12.06
N LYS A 117 20.39 0.39 10.80
CA LYS A 117 21.54 1.03 10.14
C LYS A 117 21.42 1.07 8.61
N PRO A 118 22.07 2.04 7.96
CA PRO A 118 22.13 2.09 6.51
C PRO A 118 22.81 0.88 5.89
N MET A 119 22.42 0.56 4.65
CA MET A 119 23.03 -0.48 3.82
C MET A 119 23.27 0.06 2.41
N LEU A 120 24.52 -0.03 1.95
CA LEU A 120 24.88 0.21 0.55
C LEU A 120 25.18 -1.11 -0.15
N LEU A 121 24.48 -1.40 -1.24
CA LEU A 121 24.77 -2.50 -2.15
C LEU A 121 25.35 -1.95 -3.44
N ARG A 122 26.62 -2.27 -3.68
CA ARG A 122 27.28 -2.02 -4.97
C ARG A 122 27.11 -3.22 -5.87
N ARG A 123 26.33 -3.07 -6.95
CA ARG A 123 26.02 -4.20 -7.83
C ARG A 123 27.07 -4.41 -8.91
N HIS A 124 27.70 -3.33 -9.38
CA HIS A 124 28.54 -3.35 -10.58
C HIS A 124 27.80 -3.90 -11.82
N GLN A 125 26.47 -3.77 -11.85
CA GLN A 125 25.61 -4.22 -12.93
C GLN A 125 24.65 -3.09 -13.32
N ARG A 126 25.04 -2.32 -14.35
CA ARG A 126 24.39 -1.04 -14.70
C ARG A 126 22.96 -1.19 -15.21
N ASP A 127 22.66 -2.32 -15.83
CA ASP A 127 21.36 -2.67 -16.41
C ASP A 127 20.42 -3.38 -15.41
N PHE A 128 20.81 -3.56 -14.16
CA PHE A 128 20.05 -4.32 -13.17
C PHE A 128 18.60 -3.80 -12.97
N TYR A 129 18.40 -2.48 -13.06
CA TYR A 129 17.10 -1.83 -12.93
C TYR A 129 16.49 -1.38 -14.27
N GLN A 130 17.04 -1.86 -15.39
CA GLN A 130 16.56 -1.50 -16.72
C GLN A 130 15.07 -1.80 -16.86
N GLY A 131 14.33 -0.84 -17.42
CA GLY A 131 12.88 -0.96 -17.64
C GLY A 131 11.99 -0.47 -16.48
N LEU A 132 12.53 -0.18 -15.29
CA LEU A 132 11.74 0.42 -14.20
C LEU A 132 11.28 1.85 -14.54
N MET A 133 12.25 2.75 -14.75
CA MET A 133 12.07 4.15 -15.15
C MET A 133 13.34 4.67 -15.86
N SER A 134 13.18 5.72 -16.67
CA SER A 134 14.25 6.42 -17.40
C SER A 134 13.87 7.87 -17.66
N CYS A 135 14.84 8.71 -18.03
CA CYS A 135 14.59 10.09 -18.45
C CYS A 135 13.69 10.16 -19.68
N GLU A 136 13.81 9.22 -20.62
CA GLU A 136 12.93 9.13 -21.81
C GLU A 136 11.49 8.83 -21.39
N GLN A 137 11.28 7.90 -20.45
CA GLN A 137 9.94 7.62 -19.93
C GLN A 137 9.37 8.83 -19.18
N LEU A 138 10.19 9.59 -18.44
CA LEU A 138 9.76 10.84 -17.80
C LEU A 138 9.33 11.90 -18.82
N ASP A 139 10.11 12.13 -19.89
CA ASP A 139 9.74 13.04 -20.98
C ASP A 139 8.40 12.65 -21.62
N ARG A 140 8.23 11.36 -21.93
CA ARG A 140 6.96 10.84 -22.47
C ARG A 140 5.79 11.09 -21.53
N ILE A 141 5.96 10.85 -20.22
CA ILE A 141 4.91 11.11 -19.22
C ILE A 141 4.54 12.60 -19.21
N LEU A 142 5.53 13.50 -19.20
CA LEU A 142 5.31 14.96 -19.22
C LEU A 142 4.54 15.43 -20.46
N ARG A 143 4.74 14.77 -21.61
CA ARG A 143 4.08 15.11 -22.88
C ARG A 143 2.68 14.51 -23.01
N GLU A 144 2.52 13.25 -22.64
CA GLU A 144 1.29 12.48 -22.90
C GLU A 144 0.26 12.57 -21.77
N ARG A 145 0.68 12.95 -20.56
CA ARG A 145 -0.19 13.03 -19.38
C ARG A 145 -0.44 14.48 -18.97
N SER A 146 -1.49 14.68 -18.19
CA SER A 146 -1.78 15.95 -17.54
C SER A 146 -1.16 15.93 -16.15
N LEU A 147 0.07 16.44 -16.04
CA LEU A 147 0.76 16.63 -14.77
C LEU A 147 0.69 18.10 -14.36
N PHE A 148 0.58 18.35 -13.05
CA PHE A 148 0.56 19.69 -12.47
C PHE A 148 1.74 19.87 -11.51
N PHE A 149 2.26 21.09 -11.45
CA PHE A 149 3.25 21.44 -10.44
C PHE A 149 2.65 21.34 -9.04
N THR A 150 3.47 21.05 -8.04
CA THR A 150 3.08 20.83 -6.63
C THR A 150 2.24 19.57 -6.39
N GLU A 151 1.38 19.17 -7.34
CA GLU A 151 0.61 17.92 -7.25
C GLU A 151 1.40 16.70 -7.75
N ASN A 152 2.17 16.86 -8.83
CA ASN A 152 2.88 15.76 -9.48
C ASN A 152 4.35 16.04 -9.70
N ILE A 153 4.70 17.28 -10.08
CA ILE A 153 6.08 17.69 -10.37
C ILE A 153 6.51 18.78 -9.39
N ASP A 154 7.69 18.64 -8.80
CA ASP A 154 8.39 19.73 -8.14
C ASP A 154 9.70 20.06 -8.83
N LEU A 155 10.02 21.34 -8.87
CA LEU A 155 11.29 21.90 -9.31
C LEU A 155 12.00 22.50 -8.09
N THR A 156 13.20 22.04 -7.79
CA THR A 156 13.91 22.46 -6.57
C THR A 156 15.40 22.69 -6.78
N THR A 157 15.96 23.61 -6.00
CA THR A 157 17.42 23.82 -5.90
C THR A 157 17.83 23.87 -4.43
N TYR A 158 19.09 23.58 -4.17
CA TYR A 158 19.75 23.84 -2.90
C TYR A 158 21.11 24.49 -3.16
N GLU A 159 21.17 25.78 -2.91
CA GLU A 159 22.35 26.61 -3.18
C GLU A 159 22.61 27.54 -2.00
N GLY A 160 23.87 27.76 -1.64
CA GLY A 160 24.24 28.65 -0.53
C GLY A 160 23.60 28.27 0.82
N GLY A 161 23.34 26.98 1.05
CA GLY A 161 22.69 26.50 2.28
C GLY A 161 21.16 26.66 2.31
N LYS A 162 20.52 27.12 1.22
CA LYS A 162 19.08 27.38 1.16
C LYS A 162 18.39 26.51 0.12
N ARG A 163 17.32 25.84 0.53
CA ARG A 163 16.45 25.06 -0.36
C ARG A 163 15.33 25.93 -0.91
N GLU A 164 15.13 25.92 -2.22
CA GLU A 164 14.07 26.68 -2.89
C GLU A 164 13.17 25.77 -3.75
N THR A 165 11.89 26.13 -3.86
CA THR A 165 10.94 25.54 -4.82
C THR A 165 10.64 26.57 -5.89
N HIS A 166 10.72 26.13 -7.15
CA HIS A 166 10.54 26.96 -8.34
C HIS A 166 9.29 26.56 -9.13
N ASN A 167 8.29 25.97 -8.46
CA ASN A 167 7.05 25.51 -9.08
C ASN A 167 6.24 26.68 -9.62
N PRO A 168 6.02 26.77 -10.95
CA PRO A 168 5.01 27.65 -11.51
C PRO A 168 3.60 27.16 -11.18
N ASP A 169 2.60 28.02 -11.36
CA ASP A 169 1.20 27.60 -11.26
C ASP A 169 0.79 26.73 -12.46
N GLY A 170 -0.05 25.72 -12.19
CA GLY A 170 -0.74 24.95 -13.23
C GLY A 170 0.06 23.78 -13.81
N ARG A 171 -0.07 23.58 -15.12
CA ARG A 171 0.37 22.36 -15.81
C ARG A 171 1.89 22.29 -15.99
N ALA A 172 2.49 21.17 -15.61
CA ALA A 172 3.90 20.86 -15.79
C ALA A 172 4.18 20.40 -17.23
N HIS A 173 4.19 21.34 -18.17
CA HIS A 173 4.58 21.06 -19.56
C HIS A 173 6.06 20.70 -19.66
N ALA A 174 6.37 19.68 -20.47
CA ALA A 174 7.74 19.19 -20.68
C ALA A 174 8.74 20.33 -20.97
N ALA A 175 8.39 21.27 -21.84
CA ALA A 175 9.28 22.40 -22.19
C ALA A 175 9.67 23.27 -20.97
N VAL A 176 8.73 23.50 -20.04
CA VAL A 176 8.97 24.31 -18.83
C VAL A 176 9.83 23.53 -17.84
N VAL A 177 9.55 22.23 -17.66
CA VAL A 177 10.34 21.35 -16.79
C VAL A 177 11.77 21.22 -17.29
N TRP A 178 11.97 21.04 -18.59
CA TRP A 178 13.31 20.91 -19.18
C TRP A 178 14.10 22.21 -19.18
N ASP A 179 13.46 23.36 -19.38
CA ASP A 179 14.11 24.67 -19.23
C ASP A 179 14.59 24.88 -17.78
N ALA A 180 13.77 24.53 -16.79
CA ALA A 180 14.19 24.59 -15.39
C ALA A 180 15.34 23.63 -15.06
N PHE A 181 15.28 22.40 -15.59
CA PHE A 181 16.36 21.42 -15.45
C PHE A 181 17.69 21.92 -16.02
N GLN A 182 17.67 22.53 -17.22
CA GLN A 182 18.86 23.15 -17.82
C GLN A 182 19.41 24.33 -17.00
N LYS A 183 18.55 24.98 -16.21
CA LYS A 183 18.93 26.04 -15.26
C LYS A 183 19.38 25.53 -13.89
N GLY A 184 19.61 24.22 -13.74
CA GLY A 184 20.14 23.62 -12.51
C GLY A 184 19.09 23.04 -11.56
N CYS A 185 17.80 23.16 -11.86
CA CYS A 185 16.74 22.61 -10.99
C CYS A 185 16.72 21.09 -11.03
N SER A 186 16.65 20.46 -9.86
CA SER A 186 16.20 19.08 -9.75
C SER A 186 14.71 18.98 -10.03
N VAL A 187 14.31 17.92 -10.73
CA VAL A 187 12.92 17.57 -11.03
C VAL A 187 12.54 16.38 -10.16
N ARG A 188 11.47 16.51 -9.36
CA ARG A 188 10.87 15.42 -8.59
C ARG A 188 9.51 15.06 -9.18
N LEU A 189 9.32 13.81 -9.59
CA LEU A 189 8.01 13.26 -9.94
C LEU A 189 7.46 12.46 -8.74
N LEU A 190 6.34 12.94 -8.21
CA LEU A 190 5.58 12.30 -7.15
C LEU A 190 4.73 11.16 -7.70
N ASN A 191 4.68 10.04 -6.99
CA ASN A 191 3.84 8.88 -7.31
C ASN A 191 3.99 8.33 -8.75
N PRO A 192 5.22 8.02 -9.23
CA PRO A 192 5.47 7.53 -10.59
C PRO A 192 4.74 6.21 -10.91
N GLN A 193 4.34 5.41 -9.91
CA GLN A 193 3.47 4.23 -10.08
C GLN A 193 2.11 4.56 -10.74
N THR A 194 1.67 5.82 -10.66
CA THR A 194 0.47 6.31 -11.36
C THR A 194 0.64 6.30 -12.88
N TYR A 195 1.88 6.32 -13.38
CA TYR A 195 2.15 6.48 -14.82
C TYR A 195 2.99 5.32 -15.38
N SER A 196 3.84 4.70 -14.56
CA SER A 196 4.66 3.54 -14.94
C SER A 196 4.07 2.25 -14.40
N ARG A 197 3.76 1.30 -15.32
CA ARG A 197 3.31 -0.05 -14.95
C ARG A 197 4.41 -0.84 -14.24
N ALA A 198 5.68 -0.63 -14.60
CA ALA A 198 6.81 -1.31 -13.97
C ALA A 198 6.98 -0.88 -12.51
N VAL A 199 6.89 0.43 -12.24
CA VAL A 199 6.93 0.95 -10.86
C VAL A 199 5.71 0.50 -10.07
N TRP A 200 4.50 0.54 -10.66
CA TRP A 200 3.30 0.01 -10.01
C TRP A 200 3.46 -1.46 -9.63
N ARG A 201 3.97 -2.30 -10.53
CA ARG A 201 4.24 -3.71 -10.23
C ARG A 201 5.20 -3.85 -9.05
N LEU A 202 6.33 -3.14 -9.07
CA LEU A 202 7.33 -3.20 -8.00
C LEU A 202 6.72 -2.79 -6.66
N CYS A 203 6.07 -1.62 -6.58
CA CYS A 203 5.41 -1.14 -5.37
C CYS A 203 4.29 -2.10 -4.91
N SER A 204 3.47 -2.62 -5.82
CA SER A 204 2.38 -3.56 -5.49
C SER A 204 2.88 -4.90 -4.96
N MET A 205 4.04 -5.38 -5.40
CA MET A 205 4.64 -6.61 -4.85
C MET A 205 5.28 -6.33 -3.49
N LEU A 206 6.00 -5.21 -3.36
CA LEU A 206 6.65 -4.85 -2.10
C LEU A 206 5.64 -4.49 -1.01
N GLN A 207 4.50 -3.87 -1.32
CA GLN A 207 3.46 -3.59 -0.32
C GLN A 207 2.87 -4.89 0.24
N GLU A 208 2.73 -5.92 -0.60
CA GLU A 208 2.26 -7.24 -0.18
C GLU A 208 3.29 -7.91 0.73
N PHE A 209 4.58 -7.71 0.45
CA PHE A 209 5.67 -8.21 1.29
C PHE A 209 5.73 -7.50 2.65
N PHE A 210 5.65 -6.16 2.67
CA PHE A 210 5.77 -5.37 3.90
C PHE A 210 4.48 -5.32 4.75
N GLY A 211 3.31 -5.61 4.16
CA GLY A 211 2.03 -5.35 4.80
C GLY A 211 1.80 -3.86 5.10
N SER A 212 2.42 -2.99 4.31
CA SER A 212 2.37 -1.54 4.43
C SER A 212 2.38 -0.91 3.04
N PHE A 213 1.84 0.31 2.90
CA PHE A 213 1.82 0.99 1.61
C PHE A 213 3.25 1.25 1.15
N VAL A 214 3.56 0.88 -0.09
CA VAL A 214 4.85 1.20 -0.73
C VAL A 214 4.61 2.29 -1.78
N GLY A 215 5.13 3.47 -1.49
CA GLY A 215 5.16 4.60 -2.39
C GLY A 215 6.47 4.67 -3.17
N ALA A 216 6.54 5.62 -4.11
CA ALA A 216 7.79 5.96 -4.76
C ALA A 216 7.84 7.45 -5.12
N ASN A 217 9.05 8.00 -5.19
CA ASN A 217 9.34 9.30 -5.79
C ASN A 217 10.52 9.14 -6.75
N LEU A 218 10.44 9.77 -7.92
CA LEU A 218 11.53 9.79 -8.90
C LEU A 218 12.23 11.16 -8.84
N TYR A 219 13.56 11.16 -8.79
CA TYR A 219 14.36 12.36 -8.70
C TYR A 219 15.36 12.40 -9.85
N LEU A 220 15.29 13.47 -10.63
CA LEU A 220 16.23 13.79 -11.70
C LEU A 220 16.99 15.07 -11.35
N THR A 221 18.31 14.99 -11.18
CA THR A 221 19.16 16.13 -10.81
C THR A 221 20.20 16.37 -11.93
N PRO A 222 20.36 17.61 -12.42
CA PRO A 222 21.36 17.93 -13.45
C PRO A 222 22.78 17.80 -12.90
N ALA A 223 23.80 17.82 -13.75
CA ALA A 223 25.20 17.73 -13.30
C ALA A 223 25.61 18.95 -12.45
N GLY A 224 26.51 18.74 -11.48
CA GLY A 224 27.08 19.79 -10.62
C GLY A 224 26.08 20.48 -9.70
N SER A 225 24.96 19.84 -9.34
CA SER A 225 23.90 20.50 -8.57
C SER A 225 23.33 19.66 -7.42
N GLN A 226 22.62 20.34 -6.52
CA GLN A 226 21.89 19.74 -5.41
C GLN A 226 20.45 20.26 -5.40
N GLY A 227 19.48 19.36 -5.23
CA GLY A 227 18.06 19.72 -5.26
C GLY A 227 17.42 19.96 -3.90
N PHE A 228 17.95 19.34 -2.85
CA PHE A 228 17.32 19.29 -1.52
C PHE A 228 18.38 19.53 -0.44
N ALA A 229 17.98 20.23 0.62
CA ALA A 229 18.78 20.39 1.82
C ALA A 229 18.93 19.05 2.56
N PRO A 230 19.89 18.91 3.48
CA PRO A 230 19.88 17.80 4.44
C PRO A 230 18.56 17.73 5.23
N HIS A 231 17.98 16.53 5.33
CA HIS A 231 16.74 16.24 6.08
C HIS A 231 16.66 14.75 6.41
N TYR A 232 15.76 14.36 7.30
CA TYR A 232 15.30 12.98 7.44
C TYR A 232 13.80 12.87 7.11
N ASP A 233 13.39 11.70 6.62
CA ASP A 233 11.99 11.39 6.33
C ASP A 233 11.36 10.51 7.43
N ASP A 234 10.03 10.33 7.36
CA ASP A 234 9.21 9.48 8.24
C ASP A 234 8.92 8.08 7.67
N ILE A 235 9.77 7.62 6.75
CA ILE A 235 9.62 6.36 6.03
C ILE A 235 10.91 5.56 5.99
N GLU A 236 10.77 4.25 5.79
CA GLU A 236 11.91 3.38 5.46
C GLU A 236 12.23 3.54 3.97
N ALA A 237 13.46 3.95 3.65
CA ALA A 237 13.84 4.37 2.30
C ALA A 237 14.72 3.34 1.59
N PHE A 238 14.39 3.01 0.34
CA PHE A 238 15.25 2.27 -0.58
C PHE A 238 15.49 3.11 -1.84
N VAL A 239 16.69 3.66 -1.96
CA VAL A 239 17.15 4.44 -3.11
C VAL A 239 17.71 3.49 -4.16
N VAL A 240 17.06 3.46 -5.33
CA VAL A 240 17.40 2.67 -6.51
C VAL A 240 18.03 3.59 -7.55
N GLN A 241 19.34 3.47 -7.79
CA GLN A 241 20.03 4.33 -8.75
C GLN A 241 19.79 3.81 -10.18
N LEU A 242 19.19 4.65 -11.04
CA LEU A 242 18.73 4.27 -12.38
C LEU A 242 19.65 4.77 -13.50
N GLU A 243 20.04 6.05 -13.44
CA GLU A 243 20.92 6.65 -14.45
C GLU A 243 21.94 7.59 -13.79
N GLY A 244 23.08 7.77 -14.47
CA GLY A 244 24.11 8.72 -14.06
C GLY A 244 24.71 8.40 -12.69
N ARG A 245 25.17 9.42 -11.95
CA ARG A 245 25.83 9.23 -10.64
C ARG A 245 25.40 10.26 -9.62
N LYS A 246 25.29 9.86 -8.35
CA LYS A 246 24.97 10.78 -7.25
C LYS A 246 25.82 10.51 -6.02
N CYS A 247 26.41 11.55 -5.46
CA CYS A 247 27.11 11.52 -4.18
C CYS A 247 26.07 11.64 -3.06
N TRP A 248 25.99 10.62 -2.21
CA TRP A 248 25.12 10.58 -1.03
C TRP A 248 25.94 10.73 0.24
N ARG A 249 25.42 11.52 1.18
CA ARG A 249 25.89 11.60 2.55
C ARG A 249 24.75 11.27 3.50
N LEU A 250 24.98 10.32 4.40
CA LEU A 250 24.07 9.95 5.46
C LEU A 250 24.69 10.32 6.81
N TYR A 251 23.88 10.76 7.74
CA TYR A 251 24.27 11.17 9.09
C TYR A 251 23.39 10.45 10.12
N ALA A 252 23.96 10.17 11.29
CA ALA A 252 23.18 9.62 12.40
C ALA A 252 22.13 10.63 12.88
N PRO A 253 21.06 10.17 13.55
CA PRO A 253 20.16 11.04 14.30
C PRO A 253 20.96 11.90 15.30
N ARG A 254 20.58 13.17 15.47
CA ARG A 254 21.38 14.12 16.28
C ARG A 254 21.26 13.85 17.77
N ASP A 255 20.13 13.31 18.19
CA ASP A 255 19.84 12.85 19.54
C ASP A 255 18.79 11.72 19.51
N PRO A 256 18.59 10.99 20.64
CA PRO A 256 17.68 9.84 20.68
C PRO A 256 16.22 10.13 20.32
N SER A 257 15.76 11.38 20.37
CA SER A 257 14.38 11.74 19.98
C SER A 257 14.17 11.75 18.47
N GLU A 258 15.25 11.79 17.68
CA GLU A 258 15.24 11.70 16.23
C GLU A 258 15.44 10.27 15.72
N GLU A 259 15.62 9.28 16.60
CA GLU A 259 15.66 7.87 16.21
C GLU A 259 14.25 7.39 15.85
N LEU A 260 14.11 6.82 14.65
CA LEU A 260 12.85 6.28 14.12
C LEU A 260 11.64 7.24 14.23
N PRO A 261 11.76 8.50 13.78
CA PRO A 261 10.77 9.54 14.04
C PRO A 261 9.45 9.25 13.32
N ARG A 262 8.34 9.72 13.89
CA ARG A 262 7.00 9.56 13.29
C ARG A 262 6.71 10.57 12.17
N PHE A 263 7.50 11.63 12.06
CA PHE A 263 7.29 12.74 11.14
C PHE A 263 8.61 13.19 10.54
N SER A 264 8.57 13.68 9.29
CA SER A 264 9.75 14.19 8.59
C SER A 264 10.30 15.45 9.27
N SER A 265 11.61 15.70 9.12
CA SER A 265 12.26 16.89 9.66
C SER A 265 11.94 18.16 8.85
N GLY A 266 12.39 19.30 9.38
CA GLY A 266 12.65 20.48 8.55
C GLY A 266 13.92 20.31 7.69
N ASN A 267 14.25 21.33 6.92
CA ASN A 267 15.53 21.40 6.22
C ASN A 267 16.63 21.83 7.20
N PHE A 268 17.71 21.07 7.28
CA PHE A 268 18.88 21.41 8.10
C PHE A 268 19.93 22.18 7.31
N GLY A 269 20.66 23.05 7.99
CA GLY A 269 21.88 23.66 7.50
C GLY A 269 23.09 22.73 7.58
N PRO A 270 24.19 23.02 6.85
CA PRO A 270 25.41 22.22 6.89
C PRO A 270 26.01 22.06 8.29
N ASP A 271 25.87 23.07 9.15
CA ASP A 271 26.41 23.07 10.51
C ASP A 271 25.56 22.25 11.51
N GLU A 272 24.37 21.80 11.10
CA GLU A 272 23.42 21.08 11.97
C GLU A 272 23.54 19.55 11.90
N VAL A 273 24.20 19.00 10.88
CA VAL A 273 24.14 17.55 10.57
C VAL A 273 25.37 16.75 11.02
N GLY A 274 26.44 17.42 11.46
CA GLY A 274 27.66 16.77 11.94
C GLY A 274 28.43 16.02 10.83
N ASN A 275 29.16 14.96 11.21
CA ASN A 275 29.97 14.16 10.28
C ASN A 275 29.14 13.03 9.64
N PRO A 276 29.31 12.75 8.34
CA PRO A 276 28.59 11.66 7.69
C PRO A 276 29.04 10.30 8.24
N ILE A 277 28.08 9.43 8.51
CA ILE A 277 28.30 8.01 8.85
C ILE A 277 28.49 7.15 7.59
N LEU A 278 28.04 7.65 6.44
CA LEU A 278 28.26 7.06 5.13
C LEU A 278 28.38 8.18 4.09
N GLU A 279 29.42 8.11 3.26
CA GLU A 279 29.57 8.95 2.07
C GLU A 279 29.94 8.04 0.89
N ALA A 280 29.12 8.06 -0.17
CA ALA A 280 29.33 7.19 -1.32
C ALA A 280 28.75 7.79 -2.61
N VAL A 281 29.38 7.46 -3.74
CA VAL A 281 28.81 7.72 -5.07
C VAL A 281 28.02 6.48 -5.49
N LEU A 282 26.73 6.64 -5.77
CA LEU A 282 25.90 5.60 -6.37
C LEU A 282 26.01 5.65 -7.89
N GLU A 283 26.09 4.47 -8.50
CA GLU A 283 26.04 4.26 -9.95
C GLU A 283 24.82 3.40 -10.33
N PRO A 284 24.41 3.35 -11.61
CA PRO A 284 23.25 2.58 -12.03
C PRO A 284 23.36 1.12 -11.57
N GLY A 285 22.26 0.61 -11.01
CA GLY A 285 22.22 -0.72 -10.40
C GLY A 285 22.48 -0.72 -8.89
N ASP A 286 23.07 0.31 -8.30
CA ASP A 286 23.29 0.33 -6.85
C ASP A 286 21.98 0.56 -6.07
N LEU A 287 21.94 -0.01 -4.85
CA LEU A 287 20.85 0.19 -3.89
C LEU A 287 21.40 0.79 -2.60
N LEU A 288 20.74 1.82 -2.09
CA LEU A 288 21.01 2.38 -0.77
C LEU A 288 19.74 2.31 0.09
N TYR A 289 19.79 1.58 1.20
CA TYR A 289 18.75 1.55 2.22
C TYR A 289 19.17 2.37 3.44
N PHE A 290 18.22 3.07 4.06
CA PHE A 290 18.39 3.65 5.40
C PHE A 290 17.04 3.78 6.10
N PRO A 291 17.01 3.63 7.44
CA PRO A 291 15.79 3.79 8.22
C PRO A 291 15.38 5.25 8.36
N ARG A 292 14.09 5.48 8.68
CA ARG A 292 13.58 6.81 9.01
C ARG A 292 14.39 7.44 10.15
N GLY A 293 14.62 8.74 10.07
CA GLY A 293 15.48 9.47 11.03
C GLY A 293 16.94 9.59 10.62
N ILE A 294 17.42 8.80 9.64
CA ILE A 294 18.74 9.03 9.05
C ILE A 294 18.69 10.31 8.21
N ILE A 295 19.41 11.33 8.67
CA ILE A 295 19.58 12.56 7.91
C ILE A 295 20.38 12.24 6.67
N HIS A 296 19.93 12.75 5.52
CA HIS A 296 20.57 12.50 4.25
C HIS A 296 20.56 13.72 3.35
N GLN A 297 21.57 13.80 2.48
CA GLN A 297 21.61 14.71 1.36
C GLN A 297 22.33 14.07 0.18
N ALA A 298 22.03 14.56 -1.03
CA ALA A 298 22.66 14.05 -2.23
C ALA A 298 22.85 15.12 -3.30
N TYR A 299 24.03 15.13 -3.90
CA TYR A 299 24.41 16.05 -4.98
C TYR A 299 24.99 15.26 -6.16
N THR A 300 24.90 15.81 -7.36
CA THR A 300 25.49 15.22 -8.56
C THR A 300 26.94 15.67 -8.74
N PRO A 301 27.84 14.82 -9.25
CA PRO A 301 29.13 15.24 -9.76
C PRO A 301 29.00 16.25 -10.92
N GLU A 302 30.05 17.03 -11.17
CA GLU A 302 30.11 18.09 -12.19
C GLU A 302 29.83 17.62 -13.63
N ASP A 303 30.05 16.33 -13.92
CA ASP A 303 30.12 15.82 -15.29
C ASP A 303 28.90 14.98 -15.72
N VAL A 304 27.97 14.66 -14.79
CA VAL A 304 26.86 13.74 -15.09
C VAL A 304 25.61 14.06 -14.28
N HIS A 305 24.44 13.90 -14.90
CA HIS A 305 23.16 13.95 -14.19
C HIS A 305 22.98 12.74 -13.26
N SER A 306 21.89 12.71 -12.52
CA SER A 306 21.44 11.50 -11.82
C SER A 306 19.94 11.34 -11.93
N LEU A 307 19.50 10.10 -12.19
CA LEU A 307 18.13 9.64 -12.00
C LEU A 307 18.10 8.54 -10.95
N HIS A 308 17.27 8.67 -9.92
CA HIS A 308 16.99 7.59 -8.99
C HIS A 308 15.51 7.53 -8.62
N LEU A 309 15.09 6.34 -8.18
CA LEU A 309 13.78 6.09 -7.61
C LEU A 309 13.95 5.80 -6.12
N THR A 310 13.27 6.54 -5.26
CA THR A 310 13.18 6.19 -3.84
C THR A 310 11.88 5.44 -3.60
N LEU A 311 11.97 4.18 -3.22
CA LEU A 311 10.84 3.41 -2.71
C LEU A 311 10.71 3.70 -1.21
N SER A 312 9.50 3.94 -0.73
CA SER A 312 9.23 4.30 0.66
C SER A 312 8.11 3.44 1.25
N THR A 313 8.27 3.01 2.50
CA THR A 313 7.29 2.17 3.20
C THR A 313 7.24 2.46 4.70
N CYS A 314 6.28 1.84 5.41
CA CYS A 314 6.14 1.86 6.87
C CYS A 314 5.89 3.24 7.50
N GLN A 315 5.36 4.20 6.75
CA GLN A 315 4.90 5.47 7.31
C GLN A 315 3.80 5.21 8.37
N ARG A 316 4.02 5.67 9.61
CA ARG A 316 3.07 5.51 10.72
C ARG A 316 2.55 4.07 10.90
N ASN A 317 3.46 3.10 10.79
CA ASN A 317 3.18 1.68 11.01
C ASN A 317 3.94 1.15 12.24
N THR A 318 3.81 1.83 13.38
CA THR A 318 4.55 1.52 14.61
C THR A 318 3.66 0.87 15.68
N TRP A 319 4.28 0.34 16.75
CA TRP A 319 3.56 -0.06 17.96
C TRP A 319 2.72 1.09 18.55
N GLY A 320 3.19 2.34 18.46
CA GLY A 320 2.44 3.51 18.90
C GLY A 320 1.14 3.70 18.11
N ASP A 321 1.21 3.56 16.79
CA ASP A 321 0.03 3.70 15.91
C ASP A 321 -1.01 2.60 16.16
N LEU A 322 -0.56 1.37 16.47
CA LEU A 322 -1.46 0.30 16.92
C LEU A 322 -2.13 0.65 18.25
N PHE A 323 -1.36 1.17 19.21
CA PHE A 323 -1.90 1.57 20.52
C PHE A 323 -2.88 2.74 20.42
N GLU A 324 -2.67 3.68 19.50
CA GLU A 324 -3.62 4.78 19.22
C GLU A 324 -4.99 4.27 18.76
N LYS A 325 -5.05 3.12 18.07
CA LYS A 325 -6.32 2.45 17.73
C LYS A 325 -6.86 1.57 18.86
N MET A 326 -5.98 0.89 19.59
CA MET A 326 -6.33 -0.12 20.58
C MET A 326 -6.82 0.48 21.91
N ILE A 327 -6.09 1.44 22.48
CA ILE A 327 -6.32 1.94 23.84
C ILE A 327 -7.67 2.64 23.98
N PRO A 328 -8.11 3.53 23.05
CA PRO A 328 -9.43 4.15 23.17
C PRO A 328 -10.55 3.12 23.22
N ARG A 329 -10.46 2.05 22.40
CA ARG A 329 -11.47 1.00 22.41
C ARG A 329 -11.38 0.12 23.67
N ALA A 330 -10.18 -0.15 24.17
CA ALA A 330 -9.99 -0.87 25.43
C ALA A 330 -10.67 -0.14 26.60
N VAL A 331 -10.55 1.19 26.65
CA VAL A 331 -11.19 2.02 27.69
C VAL A 331 -12.71 1.96 27.57
N GLN A 332 -13.26 2.05 26.35
CA GLN A 332 -14.71 1.91 26.14
C GLN A 332 -15.24 0.55 26.61
N LEU A 333 -14.55 -0.53 26.25
CA LEU A 333 -14.92 -1.89 26.68
C LEU A 333 -14.85 -2.04 28.21
N ALA A 334 -13.79 -1.51 28.84
CA ALA A 334 -13.65 -1.52 30.29
C ALA A 334 -14.80 -0.75 30.99
N ILE A 335 -15.20 0.40 30.45
CA ILE A 335 -16.35 1.19 30.96
C ILE A 335 -17.66 0.41 30.78
N GLU A 336 -17.84 -0.35 29.70
CA GLU A 336 -19.06 -1.13 29.46
C GLU A 336 -19.18 -2.34 30.42
N GLU A 337 -18.05 -2.98 30.75
CA GLU A 337 -18.03 -4.29 31.41
C GLU A 337 -17.71 -4.21 32.91
N ASP A 338 -16.96 -3.21 33.36
CA ASP A 338 -16.40 -3.15 34.71
C ASP A 338 -16.81 -1.89 35.47
N VAL A 339 -17.47 -2.10 36.61
CA VAL A 339 -17.98 -1.02 37.46
C VAL A 339 -16.86 -0.16 38.03
N GLU A 340 -15.64 -0.69 38.16
CA GLU A 340 -14.53 0.06 38.72
C GLU A 340 -14.16 1.27 37.85
N TYR A 341 -14.22 1.13 36.52
CA TYR A 341 -14.04 2.23 35.56
C TYR A 341 -15.23 3.19 35.50
N ARG A 342 -16.38 2.81 36.09
CA ARG A 342 -17.58 3.65 36.19
C ARG A 342 -17.70 4.39 37.52
N LYS A 343 -16.86 4.09 38.51
CA LYS A 343 -16.87 4.80 39.81
C LYS A 343 -16.43 6.26 39.62
N SER A 344 -17.10 7.17 40.33
CA SER A 344 -16.73 8.59 40.33
C SER A 344 -15.31 8.82 40.85
N LEU A 345 -14.66 9.83 40.32
CA LEU A 345 -13.40 10.34 40.88
C LEU A 345 -13.61 10.82 42.33
N PRO A 346 -12.57 10.81 43.18
CA PRO A 346 -12.64 11.37 44.52
C PRO A 346 -13.06 12.85 44.51
N ARG A 347 -13.88 13.25 45.48
CA ARG A 347 -14.24 14.67 45.66
C ARG A 347 -12.98 15.47 45.98
N GLY A 348 -12.84 16.64 45.37
CA GLY A 348 -11.70 17.53 45.60
C GLY A 348 -10.38 17.06 44.99
N TYR A 349 -10.37 16.09 44.07
CA TYR A 349 -9.14 15.63 43.41
C TYR A 349 -8.34 16.75 42.72
N LEU A 350 -9.03 17.81 42.29
CA LEU A 350 -8.41 19.01 41.72
C LEU A 350 -7.51 19.78 42.71
N ASN A 351 -7.64 19.55 44.02
CA ASN A 351 -6.84 20.22 45.05
C ASN A 351 -5.44 19.59 45.22
N TYR A 352 -5.21 18.37 44.70
CA TYR A 352 -3.95 17.65 44.85
C TYR A 352 -3.44 16.97 43.56
N MET A 353 -4.25 16.99 42.49
CA MET A 353 -3.87 16.58 41.13
C MET A 353 -3.78 17.80 40.20
N GLY A 354 -3.19 17.63 39.02
CA GLY A 354 -2.96 18.70 38.04
C GLY A 354 -1.56 19.33 38.13
N ILE A 355 -1.21 20.13 37.12
CA ILE A 355 0.15 20.70 36.95
C ILE A 355 0.55 21.54 38.16
N ALA A 356 -0.37 22.36 38.69
CA ALA A 356 -0.13 23.22 39.85
C ALA A 356 0.20 22.44 41.15
N ASN A 357 -0.20 21.17 41.22
CA ASN A 357 0.03 20.30 42.39
C ASN A 357 1.05 19.18 42.08
N SER A 358 1.84 19.31 41.00
CA SER A 358 2.71 18.23 40.51
C SER A 358 3.85 17.86 41.48
N GLU A 359 4.34 18.84 42.23
CA GLU A 359 5.43 18.70 43.21
C GLU A 359 4.93 18.59 44.67
N VAL A 360 3.61 18.71 44.90
CA VAL A 360 3.04 18.65 46.24
C VAL A 360 2.84 17.19 46.64
N ALA A 361 3.71 16.68 47.49
CA ALA A 361 3.58 15.35 48.08
C ALA A 361 2.37 15.31 49.04
N SER A 362 1.49 14.33 48.84
CA SER A 362 0.39 14.03 49.76
C SER A 362 -0.09 12.59 49.57
N ASP A 363 -0.52 11.96 50.66
CA ASP A 363 -1.08 10.60 50.64
C ASP A 363 -2.25 10.48 49.65
N ALA A 364 -3.05 11.55 49.48
CA ALA A 364 -4.16 11.59 48.54
C ALA A 364 -3.69 11.53 47.07
N ARG A 365 -2.59 12.21 46.75
CA ARG A 365 -1.96 12.15 45.42
C ARG A 365 -1.37 10.77 45.15
N GLU A 366 -0.66 10.21 46.13
CA GLU A 366 -0.08 8.86 46.02
C GLU A 366 -1.18 7.82 45.79
N ALA A 367 -2.22 7.80 46.63
CA ALA A 367 -3.36 6.89 46.47
C ALA A 367 -4.09 7.07 45.12
N PHE A 368 -4.18 8.30 44.60
CA PHE A 368 -4.75 8.55 43.27
C PHE A 368 -3.88 7.95 42.16
N LEU A 369 -2.56 8.13 42.21
CA LEU A 369 -1.61 7.56 41.24
C LEU A 369 -1.59 6.03 41.30
N GLU A 370 -1.64 5.44 42.51
CA GLU A 370 -1.79 4.00 42.69
C GLU A 370 -3.07 3.47 42.06
N LYS A 371 -4.18 4.20 42.23
CA LYS A 371 -5.46 3.85 41.60
C LYS A 371 -5.38 3.90 40.08
N VAL A 372 -4.76 4.94 39.50
CA VAL A 372 -4.52 5.03 38.05
C VAL A 372 -3.65 3.86 37.57
N SER A 373 -2.55 3.58 38.27
CA SER A 373 -1.65 2.47 37.93
C SER A 373 -2.36 1.12 37.96
N HIS A 374 -3.20 0.88 38.97
CA HIS A 374 -4.04 -0.32 39.07
C HIS A 374 -4.98 -0.45 37.86
N LEU A 375 -5.72 0.62 37.52
CA LEU A 375 -6.65 0.62 36.40
C LEU A 375 -5.94 0.49 35.04
N VAL A 376 -4.74 1.05 34.87
CA VAL A 376 -3.93 0.86 33.65
C VAL A 376 -3.49 -0.60 33.52
N ARG A 377 -3.02 -1.24 34.59
CA ARG A 377 -2.67 -2.67 34.56
C ARG A 377 -3.88 -3.55 34.25
N LYS A 378 -5.04 -3.21 34.82
CA LYS A 378 -6.30 -3.92 34.59
C LYS A 378 -6.82 -3.75 33.15
N LEU A 379 -6.50 -2.63 32.50
CA LEU A 379 -6.94 -2.29 31.14
C LEU A 379 -6.49 -3.31 30.10
N VAL A 380 -5.35 -3.97 30.32
CA VAL A 380 -4.80 -5.02 29.45
C VAL A 380 -5.82 -6.14 29.19
N ASN A 381 -6.71 -6.43 30.14
CA ASN A 381 -7.74 -7.46 30.00
C ASN A 381 -8.84 -7.10 28.99
N TYR A 382 -8.95 -5.82 28.64
CA TYR A 382 -9.95 -5.25 27.74
C TYR A 382 -9.37 -4.85 26.39
N CYS A 383 -8.06 -4.98 26.17
CA CYS A 383 -7.40 -4.63 24.91
C CYS A 383 -7.93 -5.50 23.75
N PRO A 384 -8.62 -4.91 22.76
CA PRO A 384 -9.14 -5.64 21.61
C PRO A 384 -8.08 -5.67 20.50
N VAL A 385 -7.00 -6.44 20.73
CA VAL A 385 -5.82 -6.46 19.85
C VAL A 385 -6.21 -6.78 18.40
N ASP A 386 -6.95 -7.86 18.17
CA ASP A 386 -7.33 -8.29 16.82
C ASP A 386 -8.15 -7.21 16.09
N ALA A 387 -9.13 -6.60 16.77
CA ALA A 387 -9.92 -5.52 16.19
C ALA A 387 -9.09 -4.27 15.89
N ALA A 388 -8.08 -3.96 16.71
CA ALA A 388 -7.16 -2.86 16.45
C ALA A 388 -6.29 -3.16 15.22
N VAL A 389 -5.81 -4.39 15.07
CA VAL A 389 -5.06 -4.87 13.89
C VAL A 389 -5.95 -4.83 12.65
N ASP A 390 -7.22 -5.21 12.73
CA ASP A 390 -8.17 -5.08 11.62
C ASP A 390 -8.36 -3.63 11.19
N GLN A 391 -8.38 -2.69 12.13
CA GLN A 391 -8.44 -1.25 11.83
C GLN A 391 -7.12 -0.69 11.28
N CYS A 392 -5.97 -1.32 11.55
CA CYS A 392 -4.72 -1.07 10.81
C CYS A 392 -4.83 -1.61 9.38
N GLY A 393 -5.25 -2.87 9.23
CA GLY A 393 -5.40 -3.53 7.93
C GLY A 393 -6.39 -2.81 7.01
N LYS A 394 -7.52 -2.34 7.53
CA LYS A 394 -8.48 -1.50 6.80
C LYS A 394 -7.84 -0.21 6.29
N ALA A 395 -7.08 0.48 7.13
CA ALA A 395 -6.39 1.71 6.74
C ALA A 395 -5.36 1.42 5.64
N HIS A 396 -4.58 0.34 5.78
CA HIS A 396 -3.64 -0.11 4.77
C HIS A 396 -4.35 -0.43 3.44
N LEU A 397 -5.47 -1.15 3.44
CA LEU A 397 -6.21 -1.47 2.21
C LEU A 397 -6.74 -0.23 1.49
N HIS A 398 -7.09 0.84 2.22
CA HIS A 398 -7.46 2.11 1.59
C HIS A 398 -6.26 2.82 0.93
N GLU A 399 -5.08 2.64 1.50
CA GLU A 399 -3.83 3.23 1.02
C GLU A 399 -3.19 2.44 -0.12
N ALA A 400 -3.38 1.13 -0.11
CA ALA A 400 -2.75 0.16 -1.00
C ALA A 400 -3.00 0.48 -2.49
N LEU A 401 -1.99 0.21 -3.31
CA LEU A 401 -2.19 0.15 -4.76
C LEU A 401 -3.09 -1.04 -5.11
N PRO A 402 -3.89 -0.94 -6.18
CA PRO A 402 -4.65 -2.08 -6.66
C PRO A 402 -3.68 -3.20 -7.07
N PRO A 403 -4.00 -4.48 -6.79
CA PRO A 403 -3.09 -5.57 -7.12
C PRO A 403 -2.91 -5.75 -8.62
N LEU A 404 -1.74 -6.22 -9.01
CA LEU A 404 -1.45 -6.58 -10.40
C LEU A 404 -1.54 -8.10 -10.58
N LEU A 405 -2.48 -8.54 -11.42
CA LEU A 405 -2.59 -9.94 -11.84
C LEU A 405 -1.64 -10.24 -13.01
N SER A 406 -0.99 -11.41 -12.96
CA SER A 406 -0.22 -11.93 -14.09
C SER A 406 -1.13 -12.27 -15.28
N GLN A 407 -0.57 -12.47 -16.48
CA GLN A 407 -1.39 -12.82 -17.64
C GLN A 407 -2.19 -14.12 -17.43
N GLU A 408 -1.58 -15.12 -16.80
CA GLU A 408 -2.22 -16.41 -16.45
C GLU A 408 -3.29 -16.28 -15.36
N GLU A 409 -3.14 -15.33 -14.43
CA GLU A 409 -4.18 -15.06 -13.45
C GLU A 409 -5.33 -14.27 -14.05
N ARG A 410 -5.04 -13.34 -14.97
CA ARG A 410 -6.07 -12.59 -15.70
C ARG A 410 -6.90 -13.48 -16.61
N SER A 411 -6.32 -14.55 -17.17
CA SER A 411 -7.03 -15.53 -18.00
C SER A 411 -7.91 -16.50 -17.22
N ARG A 412 -7.90 -16.42 -15.88
CA ARG A 412 -8.68 -17.26 -14.96
C ARG A 412 -9.51 -16.41 -13.99
N SER A 413 -9.77 -15.16 -14.38
CA SER A 413 -10.52 -14.22 -13.57
C SER A 413 -11.53 -13.49 -14.44
N VAL A 414 -12.38 -12.68 -13.82
CA VAL A 414 -13.35 -11.82 -14.51
C VAL A 414 -12.75 -10.93 -15.61
N HIS A 415 -11.42 -10.78 -15.69
CA HIS A 415 -10.76 -9.98 -16.73
C HIS A 415 -10.62 -10.67 -18.09
N SER A 416 -10.98 -11.95 -18.22
CA SER A 416 -10.92 -12.72 -19.47
C SER A 416 -12.26 -13.18 -20.02
N GLY A 417 -13.36 -12.78 -19.39
CA GLY A 417 -14.72 -13.20 -19.74
C GLY A 417 -15.30 -12.47 -20.95
N GLU A 418 -16.59 -12.16 -20.83
CA GLU A 418 -17.49 -11.67 -21.86
C GLU A 418 -16.92 -10.51 -22.67
N ARG A 419 -17.07 -10.56 -23.99
CA ARG A 419 -16.68 -9.47 -24.89
C ARG A 419 -17.66 -9.21 -26.01
N TRP A 420 -17.62 -8.00 -26.54
CA TRP A 420 -18.43 -7.61 -27.69
C TRP A 420 -17.76 -8.04 -28.99
N GLN A 421 -18.38 -8.97 -29.73
CA GLN A 421 -17.88 -9.43 -31.03
C GLN A 421 -19.05 -9.59 -32.02
N TYR A 422 -18.87 -9.09 -33.24
CA TYR A 422 -19.85 -9.20 -34.33
C TYR A 422 -21.30 -8.80 -34.00
N GLY A 423 -21.49 -7.87 -33.06
CA GLY A 423 -22.82 -7.34 -32.71
C GLY A 423 -23.54 -8.08 -31.58
N GLN A 424 -22.89 -9.05 -30.95
CA GLN A 424 -23.38 -9.76 -29.78
C GLN A 424 -22.30 -9.86 -28.70
N VAL A 425 -22.72 -10.24 -27.49
CA VAL A 425 -21.79 -10.65 -26.42
C VAL A 425 -21.42 -12.11 -26.67
N VAL A 426 -20.13 -12.42 -26.59
CA VAL A 426 -19.57 -13.78 -26.74
C VAL A 426 -18.66 -14.09 -25.56
N ASP A 427 -18.25 -15.36 -25.44
CA ASP A 427 -17.37 -15.86 -24.38
C ASP A 427 -17.95 -15.67 -22.97
N VAL A 428 -19.27 -15.91 -22.84
CA VAL A 428 -19.98 -15.89 -21.55
C VAL A 428 -19.46 -17.02 -20.68
N GLN A 429 -19.08 -16.70 -19.45
CA GLN A 429 -18.45 -17.63 -18.52
C GLN A 429 -19.16 -17.55 -17.18
N GLU A 430 -19.60 -18.70 -16.66
CA GLU A 430 -20.20 -18.80 -15.34
C GLU A 430 -19.39 -19.75 -14.47
N LEU A 431 -19.39 -19.49 -13.16
CA LEU A 431 -18.89 -20.46 -12.20
C LEU A 431 -19.89 -21.61 -12.10
N ASP A 432 -19.36 -22.81 -11.91
CA ASP A 432 -20.16 -23.99 -11.60
C ASP A 432 -19.81 -24.51 -10.17
N PRO A 433 -20.67 -25.33 -9.53
CA PRO A 433 -20.40 -25.87 -8.20
C PRO A 433 -19.11 -26.70 -8.09
N ASP A 434 -18.66 -27.32 -9.19
CA ASP A 434 -17.40 -28.06 -9.29
C ASP A 434 -16.17 -27.18 -9.60
N THR A 435 -16.37 -25.90 -9.95
CA THR A 435 -15.29 -24.95 -10.14
C THR A 435 -14.46 -24.84 -8.86
N HIS A 436 -13.14 -24.90 -9.02
CA HIS A 436 -12.19 -24.67 -7.95
C HIS A 436 -11.72 -23.22 -7.98
N VAL A 437 -11.93 -22.49 -6.89
CA VAL A 437 -11.62 -21.06 -6.74
C VAL A 437 -10.63 -20.80 -5.61
N ARG A 438 -9.87 -19.72 -5.73
CA ARG A 438 -9.04 -19.17 -4.65
C ARG A 438 -9.12 -17.65 -4.65
N LEU A 439 -8.76 -17.02 -3.53
CA LEU A 439 -8.50 -15.58 -3.54
C LEU A 439 -7.44 -15.22 -4.58
N ALA A 440 -7.71 -14.18 -5.35
CA ALA A 440 -6.76 -13.61 -6.29
C ALA A 440 -5.52 -13.13 -5.53
N ARG A 441 -5.71 -12.41 -4.41
CA ARG A 441 -4.66 -11.93 -3.51
C ARG A 441 -5.17 -11.92 -2.07
N ARG A 442 -4.51 -12.65 -1.17
CA ARG A 442 -4.88 -12.73 0.25
C ARG A 442 -4.69 -11.39 0.99
N ASN A 443 -3.58 -10.70 0.76
CA ASN A 443 -3.25 -9.44 1.44
C ASN A 443 -4.00 -8.22 0.86
N ALA A 444 -4.83 -8.42 -0.17
CA ALA A 444 -5.63 -7.38 -0.79
C ALA A 444 -7.10 -7.39 -0.31
N VAL A 445 -7.42 -8.22 0.68
CA VAL A 445 -8.74 -8.31 1.31
C VAL A 445 -8.61 -8.36 2.84
N ARG A 446 -9.60 -7.83 3.57
CA ARG A 446 -9.64 -7.90 5.05
C ARG A 446 -11.07 -7.98 5.54
N LEU A 447 -11.36 -8.99 6.36
CA LEU A 447 -12.63 -9.10 7.06
C LEU A 447 -12.60 -8.19 8.29
N VAL A 448 -13.59 -7.31 8.43
CA VAL A 448 -13.68 -6.35 9.54
C VAL A 448 -15.12 -6.29 10.06
N VAL A 449 -15.27 -6.38 11.39
CA VAL A 449 -16.58 -6.24 12.04
C VAL A 449 -16.77 -4.81 12.53
N GLU A 450 -17.65 -4.07 11.86
CA GLU A 450 -17.98 -2.69 12.19
C GLU A 450 -19.43 -2.61 12.64
N GLU A 451 -19.64 -2.09 13.85
CA GLU A 451 -20.97 -1.99 14.45
C GLU A 451 -21.74 -3.32 14.45
N GLU A 452 -22.70 -3.46 13.54
CA GLU A 452 -23.59 -4.61 13.35
C GLU A 452 -23.45 -5.24 11.93
N GLU A 453 -22.35 -4.95 11.22
CA GLU A 453 -22.07 -5.51 9.88
C GLU A 453 -20.71 -6.21 9.84
N VAL A 454 -20.63 -7.27 9.03
CA VAL A 454 -19.38 -7.89 8.63
C VAL A 454 -19.03 -7.36 7.24
N ARG A 455 -17.87 -6.71 7.11
CA ARG A 455 -17.42 -6.09 5.85
C ARG A 455 -16.15 -6.76 5.36
N LEU A 456 -16.11 -7.13 4.09
CA LEU A 456 -14.90 -7.54 3.40
C LEU A 456 -14.32 -6.34 2.65
N TYR A 457 -13.38 -5.65 3.27
CA TYR A 457 -12.62 -4.58 2.62
C TYR A 457 -11.68 -5.15 1.56
N HIS A 458 -11.45 -4.43 0.47
CA HIS A 458 -10.51 -4.85 -0.57
C HIS A 458 -9.83 -3.67 -1.27
N SER A 459 -8.68 -3.91 -1.90
CA SER A 459 -7.92 -2.90 -2.66
C SER A 459 -8.03 -3.03 -4.18
N PHE A 460 -8.75 -4.03 -4.71
CA PHE A 460 -8.86 -4.27 -6.16
C PHE A 460 -9.44 -3.09 -6.95
N ASP A 461 -10.37 -2.34 -6.35
CA ASP A 461 -11.01 -1.17 -6.96
C ASP A 461 -10.30 0.15 -6.65
N ASN A 462 -9.14 0.10 -5.99
CA ASN A 462 -8.38 1.31 -5.66
C ASN A 462 -7.83 2.00 -6.92
N SER A 463 -7.63 3.30 -6.80
CA SER A 463 -6.85 4.06 -7.79
C SER A 463 -5.35 3.81 -7.58
N ARG A 464 -4.56 3.97 -8.64
CA ARG A 464 -3.10 4.09 -8.50
C ARG A 464 -2.66 5.42 -7.90
N ARG A 465 -3.55 6.41 -7.86
CA ARG A 465 -3.36 7.63 -7.06
C ARG A 465 -3.67 7.30 -5.61
N TYR A 466 -2.77 7.68 -4.71
CA TYR A 466 -2.93 7.49 -3.26
C TYR A 466 -4.29 8.02 -2.78
N LYS A 467 -5.09 7.14 -2.15
CA LYS A 467 -6.47 7.40 -1.70
C LYS A 467 -7.34 8.11 -2.74
N GLY A 468 -7.13 7.82 -4.03
CA GLY A 468 -7.91 8.43 -5.12
C GLY A 468 -9.37 7.98 -5.17
N ARG A 469 -9.77 7.04 -4.31
CA ARG A 469 -11.14 6.58 -4.08
C ARG A 469 -11.36 6.38 -2.58
N GLU A 470 -12.62 6.44 -2.17
CA GLU A 470 -13.03 6.03 -0.81
C GLU A 470 -12.72 4.54 -0.57
N PRO A 471 -12.67 4.09 0.70
CA PRO A 471 -12.51 2.66 1.00
C PRO A 471 -13.56 1.80 0.28
N GLN A 472 -13.17 0.62 -0.21
CA GLN A 472 -14.05 -0.30 -0.94
C GLN A 472 -14.30 -1.55 -0.10
N TRP A 473 -15.56 -2.00 -0.04
CA TRP A 473 -15.94 -3.20 0.71
C TRP A 473 -17.19 -3.87 0.15
N ILE A 474 -17.37 -5.14 0.51
CA ILE A 474 -18.58 -5.92 0.33
C ILE A 474 -19.19 -6.15 1.71
N VAL A 475 -20.50 -5.94 1.86
CA VAL A 475 -21.23 -6.32 3.08
C VAL A 475 -21.54 -7.81 2.97
N LEU A 476 -21.20 -8.57 4.00
CA LEU A 476 -21.45 -10.00 4.09
C LEU A 476 -22.57 -10.26 5.10
N GLU A 477 -23.42 -11.23 4.77
CA GLU A 477 -24.35 -11.81 5.73
C GLU A 477 -23.60 -12.62 6.80
N GLU A 478 -24.23 -12.81 7.97
CA GLU A 478 -23.59 -13.45 9.14
C GLU A 478 -23.10 -14.87 8.83
N ASP A 479 -23.84 -15.60 8.00
CA ASP A 479 -23.56 -16.95 7.56
C ASP A 479 -22.53 -17.02 6.42
N GLN A 480 -22.29 -15.93 5.67
CA GLN A 480 -21.29 -15.84 4.60
C GLN A 480 -19.86 -15.68 5.09
N ALA A 481 -19.67 -15.12 6.29
CA ALA A 481 -18.35 -14.88 6.88
C ALA A 481 -17.43 -16.13 7.00
N PRO A 482 -17.90 -17.32 7.44
CA PRO A 482 -17.08 -18.54 7.49
C PRO A 482 -16.53 -18.95 6.12
N ALA A 483 -17.27 -18.70 5.04
CA ALA A 483 -16.83 -19.06 3.70
C ALA A 483 -15.67 -18.17 3.23
N VAL A 484 -15.72 -16.88 3.55
CA VAL A 484 -14.61 -15.95 3.30
C VAL A 484 -13.41 -16.28 4.20
N GLU A 485 -13.62 -16.65 5.47
CA GLU A 485 -12.56 -17.14 6.36
C GLU A 485 -11.90 -18.41 5.78
N ALA A 486 -12.68 -19.37 5.27
CA ALA A 486 -12.15 -20.58 4.63
C ALA A 486 -11.30 -20.26 3.40
N LEU A 487 -11.73 -19.34 2.53
CA LEU A 487 -10.96 -18.88 1.37
C LEU A 487 -9.64 -18.19 1.79
N LEU A 488 -9.67 -17.39 2.86
CA LEU A 488 -8.48 -16.74 3.42
C LEU A 488 -7.46 -17.74 3.97
N HIS A 489 -7.93 -18.80 4.61
CA HIS A 489 -7.09 -19.85 5.21
C HIS A 489 -6.60 -20.87 4.19
N ALA A 490 -7.35 -21.10 3.10
CA ALA A 490 -6.98 -22.02 2.05
C ALA A 490 -5.90 -21.46 1.11
N TYR A 491 -5.81 -20.13 0.97
CA TYR A 491 -4.84 -19.48 0.09
C TYR A 491 -3.39 -19.93 0.36
N PRO A 492 -2.56 -20.21 -0.67
CA PRO A 492 -2.82 -20.08 -2.11
C PRO A 492 -3.50 -21.30 -2.76
N GLY A 493 -3.94 -22.26 -1.95
CA GLY A 493 -4.73 -23.40 -2.39
C GLY A 493 -6.11 -23.00 -2.89
N TYR A 494 -6.74 -23.94 -3.61
CA TYR A 494 -8.08 -23.78 -4.17
C TYR A 494 -9.09 -24.56 -3.34
N LEU A 495 -10.29 -23.99 -3.20
CA LEU A 495 -11.46 -24.67 -2.68
C LEU A 495 -12.46 -24.88 -3.81
N LYS A 496 -13.14 -26.01 -3.81
CA LYS A 496 -14.30 -26.23 -4.68
C LYS A 496 -15.44 -25.30 -4.21
N VAL A 497 -16.19 -24.70 -5.13
CA VAL A 497 -17.33 -23.83 -4.78
C VAL A 497 -18.33 -24.58 -3.88
N ASP A 498 -18.62 -25.84 -4.20
CA ASP A 498 -19.55 -26.65 -3.40
C ASP A 498 -19.00 -27.05 -2.01
N ASP A 499 -17.70 -26.89 -1.76
CA ASP A 499 -17.08 -27.15 -0.44
C ASP A 499 -17.06 -25.89 0.45
N LEU A 500 -17.58 -24.74 -0.02
CA LEU A 500 -17.67 -23.54 0.81
C LEU A 500 -18.60 -23.79 2.01
N PRO A 501 -18.20 -23.40 3.24
CA PRO A 501 -18.93 -23.68 4.47
C PRO A 501 -20.19 -22.80 4.63
N LEU A 502 -21.16 -23.03 3.74
CA LEU A 502 -22.51 -22.49 3.75
C LEU A 502 -23.50 -23.65 3.65
N ASP A 503 -24.64 -23.52 4.31
CA ASP A 503 -25.61 -24.61 4.38
C ASP A 503 -26.33 -24.84 3.03
N ASN A 504 -26.59 -23.78 2.28
CA ASN A 504 -27.31 -23.82 1.01
C ASN A 504 -26.34 -23.78 -0.19
N PRO A 505 -26.38 -24.77 -1.10
CA PRO A 505 -25.54 -24.77 -2.31
C PRO A 505 -25.73 -23.56 -3.22
N VAL A 506 -26.93 -22.97 -3.26
CA VAL A 506 -27.19 -21.75 -4.05
C VAL A 506 -26.37 -20.58 -3.49
N ASP A 507 -26.39 -20.40 -2.17
CA ASP A 507 -25.67 -19.31 -1.50
C ASP A 507 -24.13 -19.47 -1.68
N ARG A 508 -23.63 -20.71 -1.80
CA ARG A 508 -22.21 -20.98 -2.15
C ARG A 508 -21.86 -20.40 -3.51
N LEU A 509 -22.67 -20.70 -4.52
CA LEU A 509 -22.46 -20.24 -5.88
C LEU A 509 -22.64 -18.72 -6.00
N GLU A 510 -23.66 -18.15 -5.34
CA GLU A 510 -23.90 -16.70 -5.33
C GLU A 510 -22.74 -15.94 -4.68
N LEU A 511 -22.24 -16.38 -3.53
CA LEU A 511 -21.09 -15.76 -2.88
C LEU A 511 -19.83 -15.87 -3.74
N ALA A 512 -19.55 -17.06 -4.30
CA ALA A 512 -18.40 -17.26 -5.17
C ALA A 512 -18.47 -16.36 -6.42
N SER A 513 -19.64 -16.26 -7.04
CA SER A 513 -19.86 -15.40 -8.22
C SER A 513 -19.69 -13.94 -7.87
N LEU A 514 -20.26 -13.46 -6.76
CA LEU A 514 -20.08 -12.09 -6.28
C LEU A 514 -18.59 -11.74 -6.09
N LEU A 515 -17.82 -12.62 -5.45
CA LEU A 515 -16.40 -12.39 -5.21
C LEU A 515 -15.58 -12.48 -6.51
N TYR A 516 -15.94 -13.36 -7.44
CA TYR A 516 -15.32 -13.48 -8.76
C TYR A 516 -15.57 -12.24 -9.62
N ASP A 517 -16.82 -11.75 -9.68
CA ASP A 517 -17.22 -10.55 -10.42
C ASP A 517 -16.50 -9.29 -9.90
N LYS A 518 -16.22 -9.26 -8.59
CA LYS A 518 -15.42 -8.22 -7.94
C LYS A 518 -13.91 -8.38 -8.17
N GLY A 519 -13.48 -9.39 -8.93
CA GLY A 519 -12.09 -9.72 -9.20
C GLY A 519 -11.32 -10.26 -7.99
N LEU A 520 -12.01 -10.61 -6.91
CA LEU A 520 -11.41 -11.08 -5.66
C LEU A 520 -11.09 -12.58 -5.70
N LEU A 521 -11.74 -13.34 -6.58
CA LEU A 521 -11.44 -14.75 -6.85
C LEU A 521 -10.80 -14.94 -8.22
N ILE A 522 -10.03 -16.02 -8.33
CA ILE A 522 -9.67 -16.63 -9.61
C ILE A 522 -10.01 -18.12 -9.59
N SER A 523 -10.33 -18.66 -10.75
CA SER A 523 -10.54 -20.09 -10.95
C SER A 523 -9.21 -20.83 -11.13
N LYS A 524 -9.23 -22.16 -10.94
CA LYS A 524 -8.05 -23.02 -11.12
C LYS A 524 -7.67 -23.15 -12.58
N LEU A 525 -8.69 -23.32 -13.43
CA LEU A 525 -8.62 -23.39 -14.88
C LEU A 525 -9.47 -22.25 -15.47
N PRO A 526 -9.18 -21.77 -16.69
CA PRO A 526 -10.08 -20.86 -17.39
C PRO A 526 -11.50 -21.44 -17.41
N LEU A 527 -12.51 -20.60 -17.18
CA LEU A 527 -13.91 -21.05 -17.19
C LEU A 527 -14.31 -21.43 -18.61
N GLU A 528 -15.16 -22.45 -18.72
CA GLU A 528 -15.73 -22.87 -20.00
C GLU A 528 -16.68 -21.79 -20.54
N ILE A 529 -16.70 -21.65 -21.86
CA ILE A 529 -17.60 -20.71 -22.53
C ILE A 529 -18.97 -21.38 -22.64
N SER A 530 -20.02 -20.70 -22.18
CA SER A 530 -21.40 -21.13 -22.40
C SER A 530 -21.73 -21.04 -23.90
N ASP A 531 -22.15 -22.16 -24.48
CA ASP A 531 -22.70 -22.24 -25.84
C ASP A 531 -24.19 -21.82 -25.81
N ASP A 532 -24.47 -20.52 -25.62
CA ASP A 532 -25.83 -19.94 -25.72
C ASP A 532 -26.08 -19.17 -27.02
#